data_AF-A0A1G1MLW5-F1
#
_entry.id   AF-A0A1G1MLW5-F1
#
_cell.length_a   1.000
_cell.length_b   1.000
_cell.length_c   1.000
_cell.angle_alpha   90.00
_cell.angle_beta   90.00
_cell.angle_gamma   90.00
#
_symmetry.space_group_name_H-M   'P 1'
#
loop_
_entity.id
_entity.type
_entity.pdbx_description
1 polymer ?
#
loop_
_entity_poly.entity_id
_entity_poly.type
_entity_poly.pdbx_seq_one_letter_code
_entity_poly.pdbx_strand_id
1 'polypeptide(L)'
;SSDLTFHLKNKGITVLAHSVEYSADKRYVTVYLNEDNGIVDGAHTYEIVLKAKNEDNCPGGQYVKFEIITGIPLDKAVDITRGLNTAVQVQEASLANLQHKFDWIKETIEGEPYAGKVAYKQNEKKDFDIRDLIGLLTLFNVEHPELKGKNPKEAYVSKAKCLKLYQNNQKSYEMLKSILKDILYLHDYIHINSRKLYNEKKGGKAGAMKGVFEQKEKGNFKFIFINSENKYKLFSGTLYPILGAMRFLVEKKEGDDAYTWKFKTFKEVISFFDKIAPDMIASTYDQSITYGRKPNAVGKDNNHWDNLYKTVALAYLTDK
;
A
#
# COMPACT_ATOMS: atom_id res chain seq x y z
N SER A 1 -31.00 -16.82 6.20
CA SER A 1 -29.71 -17.53 6.34
C SER A 1 -29.72 -18.27 7.66
N SER A 2 -29.42 -19.57 7.68
CA SER A 2 -29.38 -20.45 8.87
C SER A 2 -28.02 -20.48 9.57
N ASP A 3 -27.06 -19.67 9.11
CA ASP A 3 -25.69 -19.67 9.63
C ASP A 3 -25.55 -18.83 10.91
N LEU A 4 -25.68 -19.45 12.10
CA LEU A 4 -25.57 -18.81 13.43
C LEU A 4 -24.12 -18.44 13.85
N THR A 5 -23.15 -18.51 12.93
CA THR A 5 -21.73 -18.32 13.24
C THR A 5 -21.23 -16.89 13.03
N PHE A 6 -22.10 -15.90 12.87
CA PHE A 6 -21.67 -14.51 12.62
C PHE A 6 -20.69 -14.02 13.69
N HIS A 7 -20.99 -14.26 14.97
CA HIS A 7 -20.13 -13.89 16.09
C HIS A 7 -18.76 -14.59 16.11
N LEU A 8 -18.62 -15.74 15.42
CA LEU A 8 -17.36 -16.47 15.28
C LEU A 8 -16.54 -15.97 14.08
N LYS A 9 -17.21 -15.43 13.06
CA LYS A 9 -16.59 -14.90 11.84
C LYS A 9 -16.32 -13.39 11.92
N ASN A 10 -17.05 -12.69 12.78
CA ASN A 10 -16.94 -11.25 13.01
C ASN A 10 -16.08 -10.98 14.25
N LYS A 11 -15.15 -10.03 14.13
CA LYS A 11 -14.21 -9.68 15.20
C LYS A 11 -14.87 -8.93 16.37
N GLY A 12 -16.04 -8.33 16.13
CA GLY A 12 -16.76 -7.51 17.10
C GLY A 12 -16.51 -6.00 16.94
N ILE A 13 -16.92 -5.26 17.97
CA ILE A 13 -16.78 -3.82 18.10
C ILE A 13 -15.92 -3.55 19.32
N THR A 14 -14.85 -2.76 19.15
CA THR A 14 -13.97 -2.34 20.25
C THR A 14 -14.18 -0.85 20.51
N VAL A 15 -14.44 -0.50 21.77
CA VAL A 15 -14.76 0.86 22.22
C VAL A 15 -13.75 1.28 23.29
N LEU A 16 -13.14 2.45 23.10
CA LEU A 16 -12.48 3.14 24.21
C LEU A 16 -13.52 3.96 24.96
N ALA A 17 -13.54 3.83 26.29
CA ALA A 17 -14.51 4.50 27.15
C ALA A 17 -13.85 5.10 28.40
N HIS A 18 -14.52 6.08 29.00
CA HIS A 18 -14.08 6.69 30.26
C HIS A 18 -14.28 5.71 31.41
N SER A 19 -15.48 5.15 31.51
CA SER A 19 -15.85 4.15 32.50
C SER A 19 -16.93 3.23 31.97
N VAL A 20 -17.09 2.08 32.62
CA VAL A 20 -18.12 1.11 32.33
C VAL A 20 -18.75 0.64 33.63
N GLU A 21 -20.07 0.62 33.68
CA GLU A 21 -20.84 0.13 34.82
C GLU A 21 -21.68 -1.07 34.38
N TYR A 22 -21.57 -2.17 35.12
CA TYR A 22 -22.38 -3.36 34.89
C TYR A 22 -23.49 -3.46 35.94
N SER A 23 -24.73 -3.43 35.48
CA SER A 23 -25.92 -3.62 36.32
C SER A 23 -26.39 -5.06 36.17
N ALA A 24 -26.00 -5.91 37.13
CA ALA A 24 -26.31 -7.34 37.11
C ALA A 24 -27.82 -7.61 37.26
N ASP A 25 -28.52 -6.76 38.01
CA ASP A 25 -29.97 -6.79 38.23
C ASP A 25 -30.75 -6.48 36.94
N LYS A 26 -30.29 -5.51 36.15
CA LYS A 26 -30.98 -5.08 34.93
C LYS A 26 -30.44 -5.73 33.65
N ARG A 27 -29.33 -6.47 33.74
CA ARG A 27 -28.63 -7.11 32.61
C ARG A 27 -28.23 -6.11 31.51
N TYR A 28 -27.90 -4.88 31.89
CA TYR A 28 -27.39 -3.85 30.97
C TYR A 28 -25.97 -3.44 31.37
N VAL A 29 -25.19 -3.07 30.37
CA VAL A 29 -23.88 -2.42 30.53
C VAL A 29 -24.06 -0.95 30.15
N THR A 30 -23.74 -0.04 31.06
CA THR A 30 -23.70 1.40 30.79
C THR A 30 -22.27 1.80 30.49
N VAL A 31 -22.06 2.45 29.34
CA VAL A 31 -20.73 2.89 28.90
C VAL A 31 -20.71 4.41 28.89
N TYR A 32 -19.78 5.00 29.64
CA TYR A 32 -19.61 6.44 29.71
C TYR A 32 -18.47 6.86 28.79
N LEU A 33 -18.75 7.80 27.89
CA LEU A 33 -17.80 8.31 26.89
C LEU A 33 -17.51 9.79 27.17
N ASN A 34 -16.25 10.18 27.08
CA ASN A 34 -15.83 11.58 26.98
C ASN A 34 -15.67 11.99 25.50
N GLU A 35 -15.36 13.26 25.23
CA GLU A 35 -15.24 13.80 23.85
C GLU A 35 -14.28 13.00 22.95
N ASP A 36 -13.23 12.41 23.53
CA ASP A 36 -12.19 11.66 22.82
C ASP A 36 -12.36 10.12 22.86
N ASN A 37 -13.54 9.64 23.29
CA ASN A 37 -13.86 8.22 23.37
C ASN A 37 -14.74 7.76 22.20
N GLY A 38 -14.74 6.46 21.93
CA GLY A 38 -15.55 5.92 20.84
C GLY A 38 -15.05 4.60 20.28
N ILE A 39 -15.65 4.22 19.15
CA ILE A 39 -15.33 2.98 18.44
C ILE A 39 -13.95 3.12 17.79
N VAL A 40 -13.03 2.24 18.19
CA VAL A 40 -11.66 2.18 17.64
C VAL A 40 -11.46 1.04 16.65
N ASP A 41 -12.34 0.04 16.67
CA ASP A 41 -12.40 -1.05 15.69
C ASP A 41 -13.85 -1.54 15.56
N GLY A 42 -14.26 -1.98 14.36
CA GLY A 42 -15.60 -2.48 14.11
C GLY A 42 -16.66 -1.44 13.75
N ALA A 43 -16.29 -0.21 13.37
CA ALA A 43 -17.24 0.85 12.98
C ALA A 43 -18.21 0.40 11.86
N HIS A 44 -17.71 -0.34 10.87
CA HIS A 44 -18.57 -0.90 9.82
C HIS A 44 -19.54 -1.97 10.35
N THR A 45 -19.11 -2.78 11.32
CA THR A 45 -20.02 -3.73 11.99
C THR A 45 -21.10 -2.98 12.77
N TYR A 46 -20.75 -1.88 13.43
CA TYR A 46 -21.70 -1.01 14.11
C TYR A 46 -22.73 -0.41 13.14
N GLU A 47 -22.29 0.11 11.99
CA GLU A 47 -23.20 0.62 10.95
C GLU A 47 -24.14 -0.46 10.40
N ILE A 48 -23.64 -1.67 10.15
CA ILE A 48 -24.46 -2.81 9.70
C ILE A 48 -25.52 -3.14 10.75
N VAL A 49 -25.16 -3.18 12.03
CA VAL A 49 -26.09 -3.44 13.13
C VAL A 49 -27.15 -2.34 13.22
N LEU A 50 -26.76 -1.07 13.11
CA LEU A 50 -27.70 0.06 13.11
C LEU A 50 -28.66 0.00 11.92
N LYS A 51 -28.14 -0.27 10.72
CA LYS A 51 -28.95 -0.45 9.52
C LYS A 51 -29.93 -1.59 9.69
N ALA A 52 -29.46 -2.73 10.16
CA ALA A 52 -30.30 -3.91 10.36
C ALA A 52 -31.41 -3.68 11.38
N LYS A 53 -31.11 -2.94 12.46
CA LYS A 53 -32.08 -2.53 13.46
C LYS A 53 -33.11 -1.56 12.89
N ASN A 54 -32.68 -0.56 12.11
CA ASN A 54 -33.57 0.43 11.52
C ASN A 54 -34.50 -0.17 10.45
N GLU A 55 -34.02 -1.18 9.72
CA GLU A 55 -34.78 -1.93 8.71
C GLU A 55 -35.57 -3.11 9.30
N ASP A 56 -35.57 -3.28 10.63
CA ASP A 56 -36.18 -4.40 11.37
C ASP A 56 -35.85 -5.79 10.79
N ASN A 57 -34.59 -5.96 10.37
CA ASN A 57 -34.10 -7.19 9.72
C ASN A 57 -33.02 -7.91 10.52
N CYS A 58 -32.88 -7.58 11.81
CA CYS A 58 -31.93 -8.22 12.71
C CYS A 58 -32.20 -9.74 12.81
N PRO A 59 -31.27 -10.58 12.35
CA PRO A 59 -31.43 -12.03 12.42
C PRO A 59 -31.40 -12.52 13.88
N GLY A 60 -32.37 -13.35 14.26
CA GLY A 60 -32.37 -14.02 15.56
C GLY A 60 -31.19 -14.99 15.73
N GLY A 61 -30.66 -15.09 16.95
CA GLY A 61 -29.57 -16.00 17.29
C GLY A 61 -28.18 -15.60 16.78
N GLN A 62 -28.03 -14.36 16.29
CA GLN A 62 -26.73 -13.78 15.95
C GLN A 62 -26.27 -12.82 17.04
N TYR A 63 -24.96 -12.74 17.23
CA TYR A 63 -24.35 -11.92 18.25
C TYR A 63 -23.16 -11.15 17.68
N VAL A 64 -22.82 -10.02 18.30
CA VAL A 64 -21.60 -9.26 18.01
C VAL A 64 -20.83 -9.12 19.31
N LYS A 65 -19.55 -9.49 19.31
CA LYS A 65 -18.68 -9.29 20.47
C LYS A 65 -18.48 -7.79 20.68
N PHE A 66 -18.68 -7.28 21.89
CA PHE A 66 -18.28 -5.94 22.29
C PHE A 66 -17.09 -6.03 23.25
N GLU A 67 -16.05 -5.26 23.00
CA GLU A 67 -14.90 -5.11 23.88
C GLU A 67 -14.79 -3.63 24.28
N ILE A 68 -14.83 -3.36 25.59
CA ILE A 68 -14.78 -2.01 26.15
C ILE A 68 -13.49 -1.88 26.93
N ILE A 69 -12.65 -0.92 26.56
CA ILE A 69 -11.35 -0.68 27.17
C ILE A 69 -11.41 0.69 27.86
N THR A 70 -11.18 0.69 29.17
CA THR A 70 -11.13 1.89 30.01
C THR A 70 -9.72 2.11 30.57
N GLY A 71 -9.44 3.29 31.13
CA GLY A 71 -8.15 3.58 31.75
C GLY A 71 -6.98 3.76 30.78
N ILE A 72 -7.27 4.02 29.49
CA ILE A 72 -6.26 4.28 28.47
C ILE A 72 -5.96 5.78 28.38
N PRO A 73 -4.69 6.21 28.47
CA PRO A 73 -4.28 7.58 28.17
C PRO A 73 -4.64 7.99 26.72
N LEU A 74 -5.16 9.21 26.57
CA LEU A 74 -5.68 9.74 25.30
C LEU A 74 -4.68 9.72 24.15
N ASP A 75 -3.41 9.99 24.45
CA ASP A 75 -2.30 9.96 23.50
C ASP A 75 -2.05 8.56 22.91
N LYS A 76 -2.55 7.49 23.55
CA LYS A 76 -2.39 6.10 23.09
C LYS A 76 -3.57 5.55 22.30
N ALA A 77 -4.70 6.25 22.26
CA ALA A 77 -5.89 5.81 21.51
C ALA A 77 -5.60 5.60 20.02
N VAL A 78 -4.87 6.55 19.42
CA VAL A 78 -4.45 6.48 18.01
C VAL A 78 -3.56 5.27 17.74
N ASP A 79 -2.66 4.95 18.65
CA ASP A 79 -1.74 3.81 18.51
C ASP A 79 -2.49 2.48 18.64
N ILE A 80 -3.48 2.38 19.52
CA ILE A 80 -4.36 1.21 19.65
C ILE A 80 -5.15 1.00 18.36
N THR A 81 -5.81 2.04 17.84
CA THR A 81 -6.56 1.98 16.58
C THR A 81 -5.66 1.55 15.41
N ARG A 82 -4.44 2.08 15.34
CA ARG A 82 -3.46 1.69 14.31
C ARG A 82 -3.03 0.23 14.46
N GLY A 83 -2.77 -0.21 15.68
CA GLY A 83 -2.41 -1.59 15.99
C GLY A 83 -3.51 -2.58 15.60
N LEU A 84 -4.76 -2.30 16.00
CA LEU A 84 -5.92 -3.13 15.68
C LEU A 84 -6.15 -3.24 14.17
N ASN A 85 -6.16 -2.11 13.45
CA ASN A 85 -6.30 -2.09 11.99
C ASN A 85 -5.18 -2.85 11.29
N THR A 86 -3.93 -2.67 11.75
CA THR A 86 -2.79 -3.39 11.20
C THR A 86 -2.95 -4.89 11.40
N ALA A 87 -3.36 -5.34 12.58
CA ALA A 87 -3.59 -6.76 12.86
C ALA A 87 -4.67 -7.37 11.95
N VAL A 88 -5.81 -6.69 11.77
CA VAL A 88 -6.88 -7.13 10.85
C VAL A 88 -6.34 -7.29 9.43
N GLN A 89 -5.65 -6.26 8.94
CA GLN A 89 -5.11 -6.26 7.60
C GLN A 89 -4.07 -7.38 7.39
N VAL A 90 -3.26 -7.69 8.39
CA VAL A 90 -2.30 -8.80 8.34
C VAL A 90 -3.02 -10.16 8.33
N GLN A 91 -4.11 -10.28 9.10
CA GLN A 91 -4.93 -11.49 9.16
C GLN A 91 -5.62 -11.77 7.82
N GLU A 92 -6.17 -10.74 7.16
CA GLU A 92 -6.77 -10.88 5.82
C GLU A 92 -5.78 -11.41 4.78
N ALA A 93 -4.55 -10.90 4.78
CA ALA A 93 -3.50 -11.41 3.90
C ALA A 93 -3.13 -12.86 4.23
N SER A 94 -3.05 -13.21 5.52
CA SER A 94 -2.78 -14.59 5.95
C SER A 94 -3.88 -15.55 5.49
N LEU A 95 -5.14 -15.12 5.54
CA LEU A 95 -6.29 -15.90 5.05
C LEU A 95 -6.25 -16.07 3.52
N ALA A 96 -5.96 -15.00 2.79
CA ALA A 96 -5.78 -15.07 1.33
C ALA A 96 -4.64 -16.04 0.94
N ASN A 97 -3.54 -16.05 1.71
CA ASN A 97 -2.46 -17.01 1.53
C ASN A 97 -2.90 -18.46 1.79
N LEU A 98 -3.71 -18.72 2.83
CA LEU A 98 -4.29 -20.04 3.10
C LEU A 98 -5.23 -20.52 1.98
N GLN A 99 -5.84 -19.58 1.27
CA GLN A 99 -6.68 -19.82 0.11
C GLN A 99 -5.87 -19.92 -1.20
N HIS A 100 -4.55 -20.07 -1.13
CA HIS A 100 -3.65 -20.19 -2.28
C HIS A 100 -3.67 -18.98 -3.23
N LYS A 101 -4.17 -17.82 -2.76
CA LYS A 101 -4.37 -16.65 -3.61
C LYS A 101 -3.05 -16.07 -4.09
N PHE A 102 -1.94 -16.27 -3.38
CA PHE A 102 -0.64 -15.70 -3.77
C PHE A 102 0.29 -16.70 -4.45
N ASP A 103 -0.17 -17.90 -4.78
CA ASP A 103 0.70 -18.97 -5.29
C ASP A 103 1.33 -18.60 -6.64
N TRP A 104 0.57 -17.96 -7.53
CA TRP A 104 1.13 -17.44 -8.78
C TRP A 104 2.28 -16.45 -8.56
N ILE A 105 2.26 -15.65 -7.48
CA ILE A 105 3.37 -14.73 -7.13
C ILE A 105 4.58 -15.53 -6.68
N LYS A 106 4.37 -16.51 -5.78
CA LYS A 106 5.43 -17.38 -5.26
C LYS A 106 6.13 -18.14 -6.38
N GLU A 107 5.36 -18.73 -7.28
CA GLU A 107 5.85 -19.42 -8.48
C GLU A 107 6.62 -18.46 -9.39
N THR A 108 6.09 -17.24 -9.59
CA THR A 108 6.74 -16.27 -10.48
C THR A 108 8.11 -15.86 -9.94
N ILE A 109 8.25 -15.63 -8.64
CA ILE A 109 9.53 -15.24 -8.02
C ILE A 109 10.37 -16.44 -7.58
N GLU A 110 9.95 -17.66 -7.88
CA GLU A 110 10.72 -18.86 -7.53
C GLU A 110 12.12 -18.82 -8.16
N GLY A 111 13.11 -19.27 -7.40
CA GLY A 111 14.52 -19.22 -7.78
C GLY A 111 15.20 -17.86 -7.59
N GLU A 112 14.45 -16.78 -7.32
CA GLU A 112 15.03 -15.47 -7.05
C GLU A 112 15.66 -15.40 -5.64
N PRO A 113 16.79 -14.68 -5.44
CA PRO A 113 17.45 -14.55 -4.12
C PRO A 113 16.58 -13.94 -3.02
N TYR A 114 15.49 -13.28 -3.41
CA TYR A 114 14.52 -12.63 -2.51
C TYR A 114 13.23 -13.42 -2.32
N ALA A 115 13.04 -14.57 -2.97
CA ALA A 115 11.81 -15.37 -2.84
C ALA A 115 11.48 -15.72 -1.38
N GLY A 116 12.52 -16.11 -0.61
CA GLY A 116 12.41 -16.41 0.82
C GLY A 116 12.26 -15.19 1.73
N LYS A 117 12.34 -13.96 1.19
CA LYS A 117 12.33 -12.70 1.94
C LYS A 117 10.95 -12.01 1.95
N VAL A 118 9.93 -12.63 1.36
CA VAL A 118 8.54 -12.14 1.38
C VAL A 118 7.70 -12.88 2.42
N ALA A 119 7.06 -12.12 3.31
CA ALA A 119 6.15 -12.61 4.35
C ALA A 119 4.74 -12.76 3.81
N TYR A 120 4.16 -13.94 3.99
CA TYR A 120 2.80 -14.28 3.55
C TYR A 120 1.85 -14.58 4.73
N LYS A 121 2.37 -14.57 5.96
CA LYS A 121 1.64 -14.87 7.19
C LYS A 121 2.00 -13.87 8.27
N GLN A 122 1.09 -13.67 9.23
CA GLN A 122 1.23 -12.69 10.31
C GLN A 122 2.53 -12.76 11.11
N ASN A 123 3.02 -13.97 11.35
CA ASN A 123 4.17 -14.18 12.24
C ASN A 123 5.50 -14.33 11.48
N GLU A 124 5.51 -14.15 10.15
CA GLU A 124 6.74 -14.21 9.35
C GLU A 124 7.50 -12.88 9.43
N LYS A 125 8.63 -12.89 10.13
CA LYS A 125 9.56 -11.74 10.17
C LYS A 125 10.52 -11.82 8.98
N LYS A 126 10.09 -11.31 7.83
CA LYS A 126 10.92 -11.23 6.61
C LYS A 126 11.06 -9.77 6.15
N ASP A 127 11.94 -9.52 5.19
CA ASP A 127 12.29 -8.17 4.75
C ASP A 127 11.15 -7.43 4.03
N PHE A 128 10.20 -8.15 3.44
CA PHE A 128 9.07 -7.59 2.70
C PHE A 128 7.75 -8.26 3.07
N ASP A 129 6.65 -7.52 3.08
CA ASP A 129 5.31 -8.06 3.28
C ASP A 129 4.64 -8.27 1.92
N ILE A 130 3.87 -9.35 1.74
CA ILE A 130 3.13 -9.61 0.50
C ILE A 130 2.22 -8.42 0.12
N ARG A 131 1.69 -7.69 1.10
CA ARG A 131 0.82 -6.52 0.86
C ARG A 131 1.60 -5.34 0.28
N ASP A 132 2.89 -5.22 0.56
CA ASP A 132 3.77 -4.26 -0.11
C ASP A 132 3.94 -4.64 -1.59
N LEU A 133 4.14 -5.93 -1.88
CA LEU A 133 4.30 -6.43 -3.25
C LEU A 133 3.00 -6.23 -4.05
N ILE A 134 1.84 -6.53 -3.46
CA ILE A 134 0.54 -6.19 -4.06
C ILE A 134 0.44 -4.69 -4.32
N GLY A 135 0.87 -3.83 -3.38
CA GLY A 135 0.90 -2.38 -3.59
C GLY A 135 1.76 -1.96 -4.79
N LEU A 136 2.92 -2.60 -5.00
CA LEU A 136 3.75 -2.36 -6.19
C LEU A 136 3.03 -2.80 -7.47
N LEU A 137 2.38 -3.96 -7.47
CA LEU A 137 1.59 -4.44 -8.62
C LEU A 137 0.40 -3.53 -8.93
N THR A 138 -0.26 -2.99 -7.90
CA THR A 138 -1.37 -2.03 -8.03
C THR A 138 -0.96 -0.79 -8.84
N LEU A 139 0.31 -0.35 -8.76
CA LEU A 139 0.80 0.78 -9.56
C LEU A 139 0.73 0.51 -11.07
N PHE A 140 0.87 -0.74 -11.49
CA PHE A 140 1.01 -1.15 -12.89
C PHE A 140 -0.25 -1.86 -13.44
N ASN A 141 -1.26 -2.11 -12.60
CA ASN A 141 -2.52 -2.71 -13.04
C ASN A 141 -3.43 -1.67 -13.74
N VAL A 142 -3.02 -1.23 -14.93
CA VAL A 142 -3.60 -0.08 -15.65
C VAL A 142 -5.04 -0.30 -16.14
N GLU A 143 -5.45 -1.56 -16.35
CA GLU A 143 -6.83 -1.90 -16.76
C GLU A 143 -7.74 -2.27 -15.58
N HIS A 144 -7.28 -2.22 -14.32
CA HIS A 144 -8.16 -2.47 -13.19
C HIS A 144 -9.32 -1.45 -13.20
N PRO A 145 -10.61 -1.87 -13.16
CA PRO A 145 -11.74 -0.97 -13.34
C PRO A 145 -11.76 0.22 -12.37
N GLU A 146 -11.36 0.00 -11.11
CA GLU A 146 -11.31 1.07 -10.09
C GLU A 146 -10.13 2.05 -10.27
N LEU A 147 -9.06 1.63 -10.96
CA LEU A 147 -7.84 2.41 -11.18
C LEU A 147 -7.79 3.08 -12.56
N LYS A 148 -8.55 2.56 -13.53
CA LYS A 148 -8.56 3.03 -14.91
C LYS A 148 -8.81 4.54 -14.98
N GLY A 149 -7.90 5.25 -15.64
CA GLY A 149 -7.97 6.70 -15.80
C GLY A 149 -7.63 7.52 -14.54
N LYS A 150 -7.13 6.88 -13.47
CA LYS A 150 -6.79 7.55 -12.20
C LYS A 150 -5.32 7.28 -11.82
N ASN A 151 -4.78 8.14 -10.96
CA ASN A 151 -3.50 7.85 -10.32
C ASN A 151 -3.68 6.76 -9.26
N PRO A 152 -2.85 5.71 -9.25
CA PRO A 152 -2.96 4.58 -8.31
C PRO A 152 -2.40 4.95 -6.92
N LYS A 153 -2.84 6.08 -6.35
CA LYS A 153 -2.37 6.62 -5.07
C LYS A 153 -2.62 5.66 -3.90
N GLU A 154 -3.56 4.76 -4.05
CA GLU A 154 -3.93 3.75 -3.06
C GLU A 154 -2.76 2.83 -2.74
N ALA A 155 -1.91 2.54 -3.74
CA ALA A 155 -0.64 1.85 -3.57
C ALA A 155 0.23 2.49 -2.48
N TYR A 156 0.25 3.83 -2.41
CA TYR A 156 0.98 4.58 -1.41
C TYR A 156 0.20 4.71 -0.09
N VAL A 157 -1.10 4.98 -0.15
CA VAL A 157 -1.89 5.41 1.01
C VAL A 157 -2.40 4.25 1.86
N SER A 158 -2.71 3.10 1.26
CA SER A 158 -3.36 2.00 1.98
C SER A 158 -3.05 0.63 1.37
N LYS A 159 -2.16 -0.10 2.05
CA LYS A 159 -1.92 -1.52 1.80
C LYS A 159 -3.21 -2.37 1.93
N ALA A 160 -4.13 -1.98 2.83
CA ALA A 160 -5.41 -2.67 3.01
C ALA A 160 -6.29 -2.53 1.78
N LYS A 161 -6.35 -1.32 1.20
CA LYS A 161 -7.10 -1.07 -0.02
C LYS A 161 -6.51 -1.82 -1.21
N CYS A 162 -5.18 -1.89 -1.32
CA CYS A 162 -4.52 -2.69 -2.36
C CYS A 162 -4.86 -4.18 -2.25
N LEU A 163 -4.86 -4.73 -1.04
CA LEU A 163 -5.29 -6.11 -0.81
C LEU A 163 -6.75 -6.34 -1.21
N LYS A 164 -7.64 -5.37 -0.92
CA LYS A 164 -9.05 -5.45 -1.33
C LYS A 164 -9.22 -5.40 -2.85
N LEU A 165 -8.53 -4.48 -3.54
CA LEU A 165 -8.51 -4.43 -5.01
C LEU A 165 -8.04 -5.76 -5.60
N TYR A 166 -6.98 -6.32 -5.03
CA TYR A 166 -6.47 -7.63 -5.40
C TYR A 166 -7.51 -8.74 -5.23
N GLN A 167 -8.15 -8.82 -4.08
CA GLN A 167 -9.18 -9.82 -3.79
C GLN A 167 -10.40 -9.68 -4.71
N ASN A 168 -10.80 -8.45 -5.04
CA ASN A 168 -11.92 -8.16 -5.92
C ASN A 168 -11.67 -8.61 -7.37
N ASN A 169 -10.42 -8.54 -7.84
CA ASN A 169 -10.07 -8.88 -9.23
C ASN A 169 -8.66 -9.46 -9.35
N GLN A 170 -8.44 -10.63 -8.77
CA GLN A 170 -7.15 -11.32 -8.80
C GLN A 170 -6.63 -11.55 -10.23
N LYS A 171 -7.52 -11.93 -11.16
CA LYS A 171 -7.16 -12.21 -12.55
C LYS A 171 -6.45 -11.02 -13.21
N SER A 172 -6.89 -9.78 -12.92
CA SER A 172 -6.22 -8.58 -13.45
C SER A 172 -4.78 -8.41 -12.95
N TYR A 173 -4.47 -8.88 -11.73
CA TYR A 173 -3.11 -8.85 -11.19
C TYR A 173 -2.26 -9.99 -11.75
N GLU A 174 -2.83 -11.17 -12.00
CA GLU A 174 -2.13 -12.28 -12.66
C GLU A 174 -1.63 -11.91 -14.06
N MET A 175 -2.31 -10.99 -14.76
CA MET A 175 -1.83 -10.45 -16.03
C MET A 175 -0.46 -9.76 -15.91
N LEU A 176 -0.04 -9.33 -14.71
CA LEU A 176 1.27 -8.72 -14.48
C LEU A 176 2.39 -9.75 -14.34
N LYS A 177 2.10 -11.05 -14.37
CA LYS A 177 3.07 -12.15 -14.17
C LYS A 177 4.34 -11.98 -15.01
N SER A 178 4.20 -11.62 -16.28
CA SER A 178 5.28 -11.39 -17.24
C SER A 178 6.23 -10.24 -16.87
N ILE A 179 5.77 -9.24 -16.13
CA ILE A 179 6.55 -8.06 -15.75
C ILE A 179 6.75 -7.91 -14.24
N LEU A 180 6.32 -8.90 -13.45
CA LEU A 180 6.37 -8.83 -11.98
C LEU A 180 7.80 -8.63 -11.47
N LYS A 181 8.76 -9.44 -11.95
CA LYS A 181 10.16 -9.33 -11.53
C LYS A 181 10.77 -7.97 -11.91
N ASP A 182 10.41 -7.49 -13.10
CA ASP A 182 10.84 -6.18 -13.61
C ASP A 182 10.33 -5.04 -12.74
N ILE A 183 9.08 -5.10 -12.28
CA ILE A 183 8.49 -4.11 -11.35
C ILE A 183 9.27 -4.08 -10.03
N LEU A 184 9.61 -5.27 -9.47
CA LEU A 184 10.37 -5.37 -8.22
C LEU A 184 11.80 -4.86 -8.38
N TYR A 185 12.45 -5.19 -9.51
CA TYR A 185 13.76 -4.65 -9.84
C TYR A 185 13.70 -3.12 -9.99
N LEU A 186 12.72 -2.60 -10.74
CA LEU A 186 12.56 -1.17 -10.98
C LEU A 186 12.36 -0.39 -9.68
N HIS A 187 11.60 -0.92 -8.72
CA HIS A 187 11.44 -0.34 -7.39
C HIS A 187 12.79 -0.07 -6.70
N ASP A 188 13.64 -1.09 -6.60
CA ASP A 188 14.96 -0.97 -5.98
C ASP A 188 15.91 -0.11 -6.83
N TYR A 189 15.81 -0.23 -8.15
CA TYR A 189 16.66 0.52 -9.09
C TYR A 189 16.45 2.03 -8.94
N ILE A 190 15.19 2.47 -8.85
CA ILE A 190 14.82 3.88 -8.67
C ILE A 190 15.39 4.38 -7.32
N HIS A 191 15.21 3.63 -6.24
CA HIS A 191 15.78 4.00 -4.94
C HIS A 191 17.29 4.22 -4.99
N ILE A 192 18.02 3.31 -5.64
CA ILE A 192 19.49 3.30 -5.66
C ILE A 192 20.04 4.39 -6.59
N ASN A 193 19.46 4.54 -7.78
CA ASN A 193 20.08 5.30 -8.87
C ASN A 193 19.58 6.74 -9.00
N SER A 194 18.37 7.08 -8.53
CA SER A 194 17.80 8.43 -8.71
C SER A 194 18.73 9.55 -8.24
N ARG A 195 19.42 9.37 -7.11
CA ARG A 195 20.35 10.38 -6.58
C ARG A 195 21.56 10.58 -7.49
N LYS A 196 22.14 9.47 -7.96
CA LYS A 196 23.32 9.47 -8.84
C LYS A 196 22.98 10.14 -10.16
N LEU A 197 21.91 9.69 -10.82
CA LEU A 197 21.45 10.20 -12.11
C LEU A 197 21.17 11.71 -12.07
N TYR A 198 20.51 12.18 -11.01
CA TYR A 198 20.28 13.62 -10.82
C TYR A 198 21.59 14.40 -10.71
N ASN A 199 22.53 13.95 -9.87
CA ASN A 199 23.78 14.65 -9.65
C ASN A 199 24.64 14.72 -10.92
N GLU A 200 24.70 13.62 -11.68
CA GLU A 200 25.47 13.54 -12.93
C GLU A 200 24.93 14.49 -14.01
N LYS A 201 23.60 14.61 -14.12
CA LYS A 201 22.97 15.41 -15.19
C LYS A 201 22.79 16.88 -14.84
N LYS A 202 22.44 17.20 -13.59
CA LYS A 202 22.06 18.56 -13.14
C LYS A 202 23.14 19.22 -12.26
N GLY A 203 24.29 18.57 -12.03
CA GLY A 203 25.42 19.13 -11.27
C GLY A 203 25.14 19.36 -9.78
N GLY A 204 24.17 18.64 -9.19
CA GLY A 204 23.59 18.97 -7.89
C GLY A 204 24.11 18.18 -6.68
N LYS A 205 23.55 18.51 -5.50
CA LYS A 205 23.70 17.78 -4.23
C LYS A 205 22.35 17.14 -3.84
N ALA A 206 21.86 16.17 -4.60
CA ALA A 206 20.58 15.50 -4.34
C ALA A 206 20.48 14.92 -2.90
N GLY A 207 21.60 14.53 -2.31
CA GLY A 207 21.64 14.09 -0.90
C GLY A 207 21.21 15.15 0.12
N ALA A 208 21.20 16.44 -0.25
CA ALA A 208 20.73 17.54 0.58
C ALA A 208 19.25 17.90 0.34
N MET A 209 18.57 17.23 -0.61
CA MET A 209 17.16 17.45 -0.93
C MET A 209 16.25 16.87 0.16
N LYS A 210 16.10 17.64 1.24
CA LYS A 210 15.18 17.33 2.34
C LYS A 210 13.77 17.08 1.80
N GLY A 211 13.12 16.02 2.29
CA GLY A 211 11.79 15.61 1.87
C GLY A 211 11.75 14.74 0.61
N VAL A 212 12.89 14.52 -0.08
CA VAL A 212 12.98 13.62 -1.24
C VAL A 212 13.74 12.34 -0.89
N PHE A 213 14.92 12.48 -0.29
CA PHE A 213 15.76 11.37 0.12
C PHE A 213 15.86 11.27 1.64
N GLU A 214 15.86 10.03 2.13
CA GLU A 214 16.21 9.63 3.47
C GLU A 214 17.67 9.13 3.46
N GLN A 215 18.45 9.53 4.46
CA GLN A 215 19.82 9.08 4.66
C GLN A 215 19.96 8.37 6.01
N LYS A 216 20.62 7.22 6.04
CA LYS A 216 21.05 6.61 7.30
C LYS A 216 22.34 7.26 7.82
N GLU A 217 22.38 7.52 9.13
CA GLU A 217 23.61 7.92 9.82
C GLU A 217 24.58 6.75 9.99
N LYS A 218 24.05 5.55 10.26
CA LYS A 218 24.83 4.31 10.44
C LYS A 218 24.24 3.17 9.61
N GLY A 219 25.13 2.38 8.99
CA GLY A 219 24.77 1.27 8.10
C GLY A 219 24.11 1.73 6.80
N ASN A 220 23.49 0.79 6.09
CA ASN A 220 22.84 1.01 4.80
C ASN A 220 21.37 0.54 4.82
N PHE A 221 20.57 1.06 3.90
CA PHE A 221 19.31 0.44 3.51
C PHE A 221 19.61 -0.77 2.63
N LYS A 222 18.83 -1.84 2.81
CA LYS A 222 18.92 -3.06 2.01
C LYS A 222 17.86 -3.02 0.91
N PHE A 223 18.27 -3.37 -0.31
CA PHE A 223 17.44 -3.46 -1.50
C PHE A 223 17.48 -4.90 -1.99
N ILE A 224 16.49 -5.68 -1.55
CA ILE A 224 16.52 -7.13 -1.66
C ILE A 224 16.30 -7.64 -3.09
N PHE A 225 15.61 -6.87 -3.95
CA PHE A 225 15.28 -7.26 -5.31
C PHE A 225 16.48 -7.13 -6.25
N ILE A 226 17.37 -6.17 -5.98
CA ILE A 226 18.66 -6.01 -6.67
C ILE A 226 19.82 -6.63 -5.88
N ASN A 227 19.57 -7.10 -4.65
CA ASN A 227 20.59 -7.59 -3.73
C ASN A 227 21.74 -6.58 -3.53
N SER A 228 21.39 -5.35 -3.20
CA SER A 228 22.32 -4.24 -3.02
C SER A 228 22.03 -3.45 -1.75
N GLU A 229 22.93 -2.54 -1.41
CA GLU A 229 22.82 -1.66 -0.26
C GLU A 229 23.15 -0.22 -0.64
N ASN A 230 22.44 0.75 -0.04
CA ASN A 230 22.72 2.17 -0.25
C ASN A 230 22.49 2.97 1.04
N LYS A 231 23.31 3.99 1.29
CA LYS A 231 23.13 4.92 2.41
C LYS A 231 21.89 5.80 2.27
N TYR A 232 21.42 5.96 1.03
CA TYR A 232 20.27 6.79 0.68
C TYR A 232 19.14 5.93 0.13
N LYS A 233 17.92 6.36 0.40
CA LYS A 233 16.72 5.89 -0.32
C LYS A 233 15.78 7.08 -0.52
N LEU A 234 14.92 7.01 -1.52
CA LEU A 234 13.75 7.88 -1.59
C LEU A 234 12.80 7.63 -0.42
N PHE A 235 12.13 8.67 0.08
CA PHE A 235 10.97 8.47 0.94
C PHE A 235 9.85 7.77 0.16
N SER A 236 9.01 6.96 0.81
CA SER A 236 7.90 6.28 0.13
C SER A 236 6.95 7.26 -0.58
N GLY A 237 6.72 8.44 0.01
CA GLY A 237 5.88 9.48 -0.58
C GLY A 237 6.46 10.13 -1.86
N THR A 238 7.75 9.96 -2.12
CA THR A 238 8.39 10.41 -3.38
C THR A 238 8.65 9.24 -4.34
N LEU A 239 8.96 8.06 -3.82
CA LEU A 239 9.15 6.85 -4.61
C LEU A 239 7.88 6.46 -5.39
N TYR A 240 6.73 6.38 -4.71
CA TYR A 240 5.51 5.83 -5.31
C TYR A 240 5.00 6.65 -6.51
N PRO A 241 4.99 8.00 -6.47
CA PRO A 241 4.69 8.80 -7.65
C PRO A 241 5.66 8.56 -8.82
N ILE A 242 6.96 8.46 -8.55
CA ILE A 242 8.00 8.23 -9.57
C ILE A 242 7.85 6.84 -10.19
N LEU A 243 7.79 5.79 -9.37
CA LEU A 243 7.60 4.42 -9.83
C LEU A 243 6.25 4.26 -10.55
N GLY A 244 5.19 4.85 -10.00
CA GLY A 244 3.86 4.82 -10.56
C GLY A 244 3.74 5.55 -11.90
N ALA A 245 4.57 6.56 -12.18
CA ALA A 245 4.60 7.21 -13.49
C ALA A 245 5.07 6.26 -14.61
N MET A 246 5.96 5.32 -14.29
CA MET A 246 6.48 4.32 -15.24
C MET A 246 5.40 3.37 -15.75
N ARG A 247 4.22 3.31 -15.12
CA ARG A 247 3.06 2.55 -15.61
C ARG A 247 2.62 2.98 -17.02
N PHE A 248 2.94 4.20 -17.46
CA PHE A 248 2.70 4.62 -18.85
C PHE A 248 3.38 3.70 -19.86
N LEU A 249 4.50 3.06 -19.48
CA LEU A 249 5.27 2.18 -20.34
C LEU A 249 4.70 0.75 -20.38
N VAL A 250 3.61 0.47 -19.68
CA VAL A 250 2.92 -0.82 -19.76
C VAL A 250 1.85 -0.74 -20.84
N GLU A 251 1.71 -1.83 -21.58
CA GLU A 251 0.61 -2.07 -22.51
C GLU A 251 0.04 -3.47 -22.31
N LYS A 252 -1.21 -3.64 -22.75
CA LYS A 252 -1.86 -4.92 -22.92
C LYS A 252 -2.33 -4.98 -24.36
N LYS A 253 -1.80 -5.90 -25.15
CA LYS A 253 -2.24 -6.03 -26.55
C LYS A 253 -3.63 -6.66 -26.58
N GLU A 254 -4.38 -6.33 -27.62
CA GLU A 254 -5.73 -6.87 -27.78
C GLU A 254 -5.68 -8.40 -27.87
N GLY A 255 -6.50 -9.07 -27.06
CA GLY A 255 -6.52 -10.53 -26.95
C GLY A 255 -5.49 -11.15 -25.99
N ASP A 256 -4.52 -10.38 -25.49
CA ASP A 256 -3.54 -10.89 -24.52
C ASP A 256 -4.17 -11.01 -23.12
N ASP A 257 -3.72 -12.02 -22.36
CA ASP A 257 -3.97 -12.16 -20.93
C ASP A 257 -2.74 -11.78 -20.09
N ALA A 258 -1.83 -10.99 -20.66
CA ALA A 258 -0.62 -10.53 -20.01
C ALA A 258 -0.31 -9.08 -20.37
N TYR A 259 0.29 -8.35 -19.41
CA TYR A 259 0.88 -7.05 -19.65
C TYR A 259 2.29 -7.21 -20.20
N THR A 260 2.71 -6.30 -21.07
CA THR A 260 4.09 -6.19 -21.53
C THR A 260 4.56 -4.75 -21.41
N TRP A 261 5.88 -4.57 -21.41
CA TRP A 261 6.43 -3.24 -21.64
C TRP A 261 6.18 -2.83 -23.10
N LYS A 262 5.95 -1.53 -23.32
CA LYS A 262 5.90 -0.93 -24.65
C LYS A 262 7.27 -0.94 -25.36
N PHE A 263 8.34 -1.06 -24.57
CA PHE A 263 9.68 -1.35 -25.05
C PHE A 263 9.87 -2.86 -25.25
N LYS A 264 10.78 -3.26 -26.13
CA LYS A 264 11.00 -4.68 -26.45
C LYS A 264 11.69 -5.42 -25.31
N THR A 265 12.51 -4.72 -24.54
CA THR A 265 13.28 -5.30 -23.43
C THR A 265 13.18 -4.45 -22.17
N PHE A 266 13.29 -5.09 -21.01
CA PHE A 266 13.34 -4.35 -19.74
C PHE A 266 14.59 -3.46 -19.61
N LYS A 267 15.70 -3.82 -20.26
CA LYS A 267 16.90 -2.98 -20.32
C LYS A 267 16.62 -1.61 -20.95
N GLU A 268 15.80 -1.57 -22.00
CA GLU A 268 15.37 -0.31 -22.62
C GLU A 268 14.49 0.52 -21.67
N VAL A 269 13.64 -0.12 -20.86
CA VAL A 269 12.86 0.57 -19.80
C VAL A 269 13.79 1.23 -18.78
N ILE A 270 14.85 0.54 -18.36
CA ILE A 270 15.87 1.09 -17.45
C ILE A 270 16.62 2.25 -18.10
N SER A 271 17.11 2.09 -19.32
CA SER A 271 17.81 3.18 -20.04
C SER A 271 16.92 4.40 -20.27
N PHE A 272 15.63 4.19 -20.54
CA PHE A 272 14.65 5.25 -20.63
C PHE A 272 14.47 5.96 -19.28
N PHE A 273 14.33 5.21 -18.18
CA PHE A 273 14.29 5.80 -16.83
C PHE A 273 15.53 6.64 -16.54
N ASP A 274 16.73 6.14 -16.83
CA ASP A 274 17.99 6.86 -16.57
C ASP A 274 18.01 8.24 -17.25
N LYS A 275 17.44 8.33 -18.46
CA LYS A 275 17.32 9.59 -19.21
C LYS A 275 16.38 10.59 -18.54
N ILE A 276 15.23 10.15 -18.02
CA ILE A 276 14.17 11.02 -17.50
C ILE A 276 14.23 11.25 -15.98
N ALA A 277 14.94 10.39 -15.24
CA ALA A 277 15.03 10.45 -13.79
C ALA A 277 15.48 11.82 -13.25
N PRO A 278 16.47 12.53 -13.86
CA PRO A 278 16.88 13.84 -13.36
C PRO A 278 15.74 14.87 -13.34
N ASP A 279 14.86 14.86 -14.36
CA ASP A 279 13.74 15.78 -14.45
C ASP A 279 12.60 15.38 -13.50
N MET A 280 12.34 14.08 -13.35
CA MET A 280 11.38 13.58 -12.36
C MET A 280 11.79 13.95 -10.92
N ILE A 281 13.08 13.83 -10.60
CA ILE A 281 13.61 14.17 -9.28
C ILE A 281 13.58 15.69 -9.04
N ALA A 282 13.88 16.51 -10.05
CA ALA A 282 13.72 17.96 -9.96
C ALA A 282 12.26 18.34 -9.65
N SER A 283 11.31 17.83 -10.44
CA SER A 283 9.88 18.08 -10.24
C SER A 283 9.38 17.63 -8.86
N THR A 284 9.87 16.48 -8.39
CA THR A 284 9.55 15.96 -7.04
C THR A 284 10.13 16.85 -5.95
N TYR A 285 11.33 17.40 -6.14
CA TYR A 285 11.94 18.30 -5.18
C TYR A 285 11.20 19.64 -5.11
N ASP A 286 10.79 20.20 -6.25
CA ASP A 286 10.00 21.44 -6.29
C ASP A 286 8.66 21.23 -5.57
N GLN A 287 7.99 20.10 -5.81
CA GLN A 287 6.76 19.76 -5.11
C GLN A 287 6.98 19.56 -3.60
N SER A 288 8.11 18.95 -3.23
CA SER A 288 8.51 18.82 -1.83
C SER A 288 8.65 20.18 -1.15
N ILE A 289 9.25 21.18 -1.81
CA ILE A 289 9.37 22.54 -1.27
C ILE A 289 7.99 23.15 -1.01
N THR A 290 7.05 23.04 -1.96
CA THR A 290 5.68 23.55 -1.83
C THR A 290 4.96 23.01 -0.59
N TYR A 291 5.20 21.75 -0.22
CA TYR A 291 4.62 21.12 0.98
C TYR A 291 5.51 21.23 2.23
N GLY A 292 6.47 22.15 2.26
CA GLY A 292 7.34 22.33 3.41
C GLY A 292 8.23 21.11 3.69
N ARG A 293 8.63 20.40 2.63
CA ARG A 293 9.51 19.22 2.62
C ARG A 293 8.93 18.00 3.35
N LYS A 294 7.60 17.84 3.29
CA LYS A 294 6.87 16.72 3.89
C LYS A 294 6.58 15.63 2.84
N PRO A 295 7.31 14.49 2.83
CA PRO A 295 7.15 13.47 1.79
C PRO A 295 5.72 12.91 1.70
N ASN A 296 5.02 12.82 2.83
CA ASN A 296 3.67 12.28 2.86
C ASN A 296 2.65 13.16 2.13
N ALA A 297 2.84 14.48 2.13
CA ALA A 297 1.97 15.39 1.37
C ALA A 297 2.23 15.24 -0.13
N VAL A 298 3.50 15.15 -0.54
CA VAL A 298 3.91 14.91 -1.94
C VAL A 298 3.29 13.61 -2.47
N GLY A 299 3.34 12.53 -1.71
CA GLY A 299 2.76 11.24 -2.13
C GLY A 299 1.24 11.22 -2.30
N LYS A 300 0.53 12.19 -1.70
CA LYS A 300 -0.94 12.29 -1.78
C LYS A 300 -1.44 13.28 -2.84
N ASP A 301 -0.54 14.11 -3.38
CA ASP A 301 -0.89 15.19 -4.30
C ASP A 301 -1.16 14.70 -5.73
N ASN A 302 -2.37 14.92 -6.25
CA ASN A 302 -2.73 14.46 -7.60
C ASN A 302 -1.89 15.13 -8.70
N ASN A 303 -1.63 16.43 -8.56
CA ASN A 303 -0.94 17.19 -9.58
C ASN A 303 0.49 16.67 -9.78
N HIS A 304 1.16 16.29 -8.69
CA HIS A 304 2.48 15.67 -8.76
C HIS A 304 2.47 14.35 -9.55
N TRP A 305 1.53 13.45 -9.25
CA TRP A 305 1.41 12.19 -9.98
C TRP A 305 1.10 12.41 -11.47
N ASP A 306 0.20 13.35 -11.79
CA ASP A 306 -0.14 13.68 -13.17
C ASP A 306 1.05 14.27 -13.92
N ASN A 307 1.81 15.16 -13.27
CA ASN A 307 2.99 15.78 -13.86
C ASN A 307 4.06 14.74 -14.17
N LEU A 308 4.39 13.85 -13.23
CA LEU A 308 5.36 12.78 -13.47
C LEU A 308 4.90 11.81 -14.56
N TYR A 309 3.62 11.45 -14.57
CA TYR A 309 3.04 10.60 -15.62
C TYR A 309 3.15 11.26 -17.00
N LYS A 310 2.86 12.57 -17.09
CA LYS A 310 3.04 13.36 -18.32
C LYS A 310 4.51 13.45 -18.73
N THR A 311 5.45 13.58 -17.79
CA THR A 311 6.89 13.58 -18.09
C THR A 311 7.31 12.28 -18.78
N VAL A 312 6.89 11.13 -18.24
CA VAL A 312 7.14 9.81 -18.86
C VAL A 312 6.50 9.73 -20.24
N ALA A 313 5.23 10.15 -20.35
CA ALA A 313 4.49 10.09 -21.62
C ALA A 313 5.12 10.96 -22.72
N LEU A 314 5.43 12.22 -22.41
CA LEU A 314 6.06 13.15 -23.34
C LEU A 314 7.42 12.64 -23.79
N ALA A 315 8.28 12.24 -22.84
CA ALA A 315 9.59 11.73 -23.16
C ALA A 315 9.52 10.50 -24.09
N TYR A 316 8.62 9.56 -23.81
CA TYR A 316 8.43 8.36 -24.64
C TYR A 316 7.95 8.70 -26.06
N LEU A 317 7.02 9.64 -26.18
CA LEU A 317 6.49 10.07 -27.49
C LEU A 317 7.52 10.88 -28.31
N THR A 318 8.48 11.53 -27.65
CA THR A 318 9.57 12.26 -28.33
C THR A 318 10.80 11.43 -28.65
N ASP A 319 10.95 10.25 -28.03
CA ASP A 319 12.08 9.33 -28.27
C ASP A 319 11.82 8.33 -29.40
N LYS A 320 10.56 8.28 -29.88
CA LYS A 320 10.14 7.52 -31.06
C LYS A 320 10.25 8.37 -32.33
#